data_AF-A0AAW8KL64-F1
#
_entry.id   AF-A0AAW8KL64-F1
#
_cell.length_a   1.000
_cell.length_b   1.000
_cell.length_c   1.000
_cell.angle_alpha   90.00
_cell.angle_beta   90.00
_cell.angle_gamma   90.00
#
_symmetry.space_group_name_H-M   'P 1'
#
loop_
_entity.id
_entity.type
_entity.pdbx_description
1 polymer ?
#
loop_
_entity_poly.entity_id
_entity_poly.type
_entity_poly.pdbx_seq_one_letter_code
_entity_poly.pdbx_strand_id
1 'polypeptide(L)'
;LSGINGVLRPGIVHRIDKDTTGALLICKNDTAHRDLAEQLKEHSIKRRYRAVVAGNLKEDEGTIEGPIGRHPIDRKKMAINYKNGKEAV
;
A
#
# COMPACT_ATOMS: atom_id res chain seq x y z
N LEU A 1 4.53 1.85 -21.92
CA LEU A 1 3.90 1.10 -20.80
C LEU A 1 3.91 -0.42 -21.01
N SER A 2 4.25 -0.92 -22.20
CA SER A 2 4.27 -2.36 -22.53
C SER A 2 5.48 -3.13 -21.98
N GLY A 3 6.54 -2.45 -21.56
CA GLY A 3 7.78 -3.08 -21.08
C GLY A 3 7.84 -3.38 -19.58
N ILE A 4 6.96 -2.78 -18.76
CA ILE A 4 6.97 -2.88 -17.30
C ILE A 4 5.52 -3.15 -16.87
N ASN A 5 5.23 -4.33 -16.31
CA ASN A 5 3.89 -4.87 -15.97
C ASN A 5 2.98 -5.35 -17.12
N GLY A 6 3.45 -5.32 -18.38
CA GLY A 6 2.71 -5.87 -19.53
C GLY A 6 1.42 -5.11 -19.87
N VAL A 7 0.63 -5.64 -20.83
CA VAL A 7 -0.58 -4.99 -21.37
C VAL A 7 -1.73 -4.91 -20.34
N LEU A 8 -1.70 -5.73 -19.29
CA LEU A 8 -2.86 -5.95 -18.42
C LEU A 8 -3.11 -4.82 -17.40
N ARG A 9 -2.07 -4.07 -17.01
CA ARG A 9 -2.14 -3.00 -15.99
C ARG A 9 -1.22 -1.82 -16.33
N PRO A 10 -1.40 -1.18 -17.50
CA PRO A 10 -0.52 -0.12 -17.94
C PRO A 10 -0.62 1.08 -16.98
N GLY A 11 0.53 1.55 -16.49
CA GLY A 11 0.61 2.77 -15.69
C GLY A 11 0.26 2.62 -14.20
N ILE A 12 -0.16 1.42 -13.74
CA ILE A 12 -0.49 1.19 -12.33
C ILE A 12 0.80 0.94 -11.54
N VAL A 13 1.15 1.87 -10.65
CA VAL A 13 2.32 1.77 -9.76
C VAL A 13 1.96 1.49 -8.30
N HIS A 14 0.71 1.76 -7.89
CA HIS A 14 0.17 1.36 -6.60
C HIS A 14 -1.32 1.05 -6.71
N ARG A 15 -1.92 0.54 -5.63
CA ARG A 15 -3.35 0.25 -5.55
C ARG A 15 -3.94 0.71 -4.21
N ILE A 16 -5.26 0.81 -4.17
CA ILE A 16 -6.08 0.91 -2.96
C ILE A 16 -7.04 -0.28 -2.91
N ASP A 17 -7.63 -0.54 -1.76
CA ASP A 17 -8.62 -1.61 -1.62
C ASP A 17 -9.96 -1.23 -2.26
N LYS A 18 -10.74 -2.25 -2.64
CA LYS A 18 -11.93 -2.10 -3.50
C LYS A 18 -12.92 -1.07 -2.96
N ASP A 19 -13.17 -1.12 -1.66
CA ASP A 19 -14.15 -0.29 -0.98
C ASP A 19 -13.49 0.91 -0.26
N THR A 20 -12.25 1.24 -0.63
CA THR A 20 -11.53 2.43 -0.16
C THR A 20 -11.61 3.53 -1.22
N THR A 21 -12.14 4.69 -0.85
CA THR A 21 -12.11 5.89 -1.68
C THR A 21 -10.77 6.62 -1.56
N GLY A 22 -10.31 7.30 -2.60
CA GLY A 22 -9.17 8.21 -2.48
C GLY A 22 -8.43 8.47 -3.78
N ALA A 23 -7.26 9.09 -3.64
CA ALA A 23 -6.37 9.40 -4.75
C ALA A 23 -5.61 8.15 -5.22
N LEU A 24 -5.48 8.01 -6.54
CA LEU A 24 -4.70 6.97 -7.18
C LEU A 24 -3.78 7.61 -8.23
N LEU A 25 -2.50 7.25 -8.20
CA LEU A 25 -1.49 7.74 -9.13
C LEU A 25 -1.34 6.74 -10.29
N ILE A 26 -1.48 7.24 -11.51
CA ILE A 26 -1.39 6.45 -12.75
C ILE A 26 -0.38 7.09 -13.70
N CYS A 27 0.62 6.32 -14.11
CA CYS A 27 1.69 6.78 -14.97
C CYS A 27 1.26 6.74 -16.44
N LYS A 28 1.44 7.85 -17.15
CA LYS A 28 1.09 7.97 -18.58
C LYS A 28 2.21 7.59 -19.53
N ASN A 29 3.43 7.37 -19.04
CA ASN A 29 4.59 6.97 -19.83
C ASN A 29 5.60 6.15 -18.99
N ASP A 30 6.57 5.54 -19.66
CA ASP A 30 7.53 4.62 -19.03
C ASP A 30 8.56 5.31 -18.14
N THR A 31 8.87 6.57 -18.40
CA THR A 31 9.77 7.36 -17.55
C THR A 31 9.11 7.64 -16.20
N ALA A 32 7.88 8.15 -16.21
CA ALA A 32 7.10 8.39 -15.00
C ALA A 32 6.80 7.08 -14.24
N HIS A 33 6.59 5.97 -14.95
CA HIS A 33 6.39 4.67 -14.30
C HIS A 33 7.63 4.21 -13.53
N ARG A 34 8.83 4.34 -14.11
CA ARG A 34 10.08 3.94 -13.45
C ARG A 34 10.36 4.80 -12.22
N ASP A 35 10.31 6.12 -12.39
CA ASP A 35 10.56 7.10 -11.34
C ASP A 35 9.59 6.94 -10.15
N LEU A 36 8.27 6.88 -10.42
CA LEU A 36 7.28 6.73 -9.35
C LEU A 36 7.33 5.36 -8.66
N ALA A 37 7.71 4.29 -9.38
CA ALA A 37 7.92 2.98 -8.76
C ALA A 37 9.12 2.98 -7.81
N GLU A 38 10.20 3.68 -8.16
CA GLU A 38 11.37 3.87 -7.31
C GLU A 38 11.01 4.69 -6.05
N GLN A 39 10.35 5.83 -6.21
CA GLN A 39 9.89 6.64 -5.07
C GLN A 39 8.94 5.89 -4.13
N LEU A 40 8.08 5.01 -4.66
CA LEU A 40 7.24 4.13 -3.83
C LEU A 40 8.05 3.09 -3.06
N LYS A 41 9.09 2.53 -3.67
CA LYS A 41 10.02 1.57 -3.03
C LYS A 41 10.83 2.24 -1.94
N GLU A 42 11.23 3.49 -2.13
CA GLU A 42 12.00 4.30 -1.16
C GLU A 42 11.13 4.98 -0.11
N HIS A 43 9.81 4.82 -0.17
CA HIS A 43 8.86 5.47 0.75
C HIS A 43 8.91 7.01 0.76
N SER A 44 9.35 7.65 -0.34
CA SER A 44 9.40 9.12 -0.45
C SER A 44 8.05 9.76 -0.79
N ILE A 45 7.09 8.97 -1.32
CA ILE A 45 5.73 9.43 -1.58
C ILE A 45 4.88 9.42 -0.30
N LYS A 46 4.48 10.60 0.16
CA LYS A 46 3.56 10.76 1.30
C LYS A 46 2.12 10.45 0.89
N ARG A 47 1.53 9.41 1.49
CA ARG A 47 0.13 9.03 1.32
C ARG A 47 -0.61 9.31 2.63
N ARG A 48 -1.70 10.08 2.58
CA ARG A 48 -2.50 10.45 3.75
C ARG A 48 -3.93 9.95 3.56
N TYR A 49 -4.47 9.33 4.59
CA TYR A 49 -5.83 8.81 4.63
C TYR A 49 -6.58 9.43 5.80
N ARG A 50 -7.90 9.50 5.68
CA ARG A 50 -8.81 9.82 6.78
C ARG A 50 -9.71 8.62 7.00
N ALA A 51 -9.83 8.18 8.25
CA ALA A 51 -10.66 7.06 8.64
C ALA A 51 -11.52 7.42 9.86
N VAL A 52 -12.62 6.68 10.03
CA VAL A 52 -13.42 6.66 11.27
C VAL A 52 -13.19 5.29 11.91
N VAL A 53 -12.92 5.28 13.20
CA VAL A 53 -12.61 4.07 13.97
C VAL A 53 -13.64 3.85 15.07
N ALA A 54 -13.74 2.61 15.55
CA ALA A 54 -14.58 2.26 16.68
C ALA A 54 -13.80 2.39 18.00
N GLY A 55 -14.42 2.97 19.02
CA GLY A 55 -13.81 3.21 20.33
C GLY A 55 -13.11 4.57 20.45
N ASN A 56 -12.57 4.84 21.63
CA ASN A 56 -11.83 6.07 21.93
C ASN A 56 -10.36 5.73 22.10
N LEU A 57 -9.51 6.30 21.23
CA LEU A 57 -8.07 6.20 21.36
C LEU A 57 -7.63 6.99 22.61
N LYS A 58 -6.70 6.44 23.38
CA LYS A 58 -6.18 7.10 24.59
C LYS A 58 -5.23 8.25 24.26
N GLU A 59 -4.42 8.04 23.22
CA GLU A 59 -3.44 9.00 22.73
C GLU A 59 -3.98 9.69 21.48
N ASP A 60 -3.66 10.97 21.30
CA ASP A 60 -4.06 11.77 20.13
C ASP A 60 -3.19 11.45 18.88
N GLU A 61 -1.99 10.92 19.10
CA GLU A 61 -1.05 10.53 18.05
C GLU A 61 -0.27 9.26 18.42
N GLY A 62 0.24 8.56 17.41
CA GLY A 62 1.06 7.38 17.59
C GLY A 62 1.42 6.71 16.28
N THR A 63 2.34 5.76 16.36
CA THR A 63 2.78 4.92 15.24
C THR A 63 2.44 3.47 15.55
N ILE A 64 1.87 2.75 14.57
CA ILE A 64 1.59 1.32 14.69
C ILE A 64 2.58 0.57 13.81
N GLU A 65 3.42 -0.24 14.43
CA GLU A 65 4.51 -0.96 13.76
C GLU A 65 4.35 -2.47 13.95
N GLY A 66 4.69 -3.24 12.91
CA GLY A 66 4.80 -4.69 13.03
C GLY A 66 4.74 -5.41 11.69
N PRO A 67 5.28 -6.63 11.60
CA PRO A 67 5.34 -7.36 10.35
C PRO A 67 3.95 -7.83 9.92
N ILE A 68 3.51 -7.42 8.73
CA ILE A 68 2.21 -7.79 8.17
C ILE A 68 2.38 -8.89 7.12
N GLY A 69 1.62 -9.96 7.25
CA GLY A 69 1.61 -11.09 6.32
C GLY A 69 0.21 -11.64 6.07
N ARG A 70 0.12 -12.67 5.23
CA ARG A 70 -1.14 -13.41 5.05
C ARG A 70 -1.53 -14.08 6.36
N HIS A 71 -2.82 -14.04 6.67
CA HIS A 71 -3.37 -14.78 7.80
C HIS A 71 -3.17 -16.30 7.57
N PRO A 72 -2.72 -17.08 8.58
CA PRO A 72 -2.30 -18.47 8.39
C PRO A 72 -3.44 -19.41 7.97
N ILE A 73 -4.68 -19.08 8.34
CA ILE A 73 -5.89 -19.87 8.05
C ILE A 73 -6.72 -19.24 6.91
N ASP A 74 -7.18 -17.99 7.06
CA ASP A 74 -7.97 -17.30 6.04
C ASP A 74 -7.11 -16.53 5.03
N ARG A 75 -6.89 -17.13 3.86
CA ARG A 75 -6.05 -16.54 2.80
C ARG A 75 -6.52 -15.16 2.30
N LYS A 76 -7.79 -14.79 2.50
CA LYS A 76 -8.31 -13.47 2.08
C LYS A 76 -7.90 -12.36 3.04
N LYS A 77 -7.48 -12.67 4.26
CA LYS A 77 -7.14 -11.70 5.31
C LYS A 77 -5.63 -11.52 5.47
N MET A 78 -5.27 -10.37 6.05
CA MET A 78 -3.92 -10.04 6.52
C MET A 78 -3.89 -10.09 8.04
N ALA A 79 -2.72 -10.32 8.64
CA ALA A 79 -2.52 -10.33 10.09
C ALA A 79 -1.08 -9.93 10.45
N ILE A 80 -0.86 -9.57 11.71
CA ILE A 80 0.50 -9.52 12.27
C ILE A 80 1.08 -10.93 12.21
N ASN A 81 2.23 -11.07 11.56
CA ASN A 81 2.85 -12.35 11.28
C ASN A 81 4.37 -12.25 11.38
N TYR A 82 4.91 -12.60 12.54
CA TYR A 82 6.35 -12.58 12.80
C TYR A 82 7.13 -13.69 12.09
N LYS A 83 6.47 -14.71 11.52
CA LYS A 83 7.17 -15.80 10.82
C LYS A 83 7.51 -15.42 9.37
N ASN A 84 6.55 -14.84 8.65
CA ASN A 84 6.65 -14.60 7.20
C ASN A 84 6.12 -13.22 6.76
N GLY A 85 5.82 -12.32 7.71
CA GLY A 85 5.36 -10.98 7.42
C GLY A 85 6.47 -10.09 6.87
N LYS A 86 6.07 -9.02 6.17
CA LYS A 86 6.99 -7.95 5.79
C LYS A 86 6.85 -6.82 6.79
N GLU A 87 7.97 -6.21 7.16
CA GLU A 87 7.96 -5.03 8.02
C GLU A 87 7.02 -3.95 7.48
N ALA A 88 6.21 -3.39 8.37
CA ALA A 88 5.24 -2.35 8.06
C ALA A 88 5.21 -1.32 9.17
N VAL A 89 5.19 -0.06 8.73
CA VAL A 89 5.16 1.17 9.52
C VAL A 89 4.32 2.20 8.78
#